data_AF-A0A6J5DC38-F1
#
_entry.id   AF-A0A6J5DC38-F1
#
_cell.length_a   1.000
_cell.length_b   1.000
_cell.length_c   1.000
_cell.angle_alpha   90.00
_cell.angle_beta   90.00
_cell.angle_gamma   90.00
#
_symmetry.space_group_name_H-M   'P 1'
#
loop_
_entity.id
_entity.type
_entity.pdbx_description
1 polymer ?
#
loop_
_entity_poly.entity_id
_entity_poly.type
_entity_poly.pdbx_seq_one_letter_code
_entity_poly.pdbx_strand_id
1 'polypeptide(L)'
;MTIDESNQIEELLGEWYAWQAGYAPSLGYGRVDPSCRGFSEDERTITADERSETAERKVVKRRAEQIEICIDELAFEHRAAIQSHFKGKQVNSLNRECHASVWRNPRIAFSQIHCVYQDAKRTLLPVFLRRGLMARDDIYV
;
A
#
# COMPACT_ATOMS: atom_id res chain seq x y z
N MET A 1 17.18 12.14 5.13
CA MET A 1 16.65 11.00 4.38
C MET A 1 17.48 10.84 3.13
N THR A 2 18.13 9.68 2.97
CA THR A 2 18.91 9.34 1.78
C THR A 2 17.97 9.05 0.60
N ILE A 3 18.52 8.97 -0.61
CA ILE A 3 17.75 8.57 -1.80
C ILE A 3 17.25 7.14 -1.63
N ASP A 4 18.07 6.26 -1.07
CA ASP A 4 17.71 4.86 -0.84
C ASP A 4 16.56 4.71 0.16
N GLU A 5 16.67 5.35 1.33
CA GLU A 5 15.59 5.40 2.33
C GLU A 5 14.28 5.91 1.72
N SER A 6 14.35 6.96 0.90
CA SER A 6 13.19 7.52 0.20
C SER A 6 12.55 6.52 -0.77
N ASN A 7 13.37 5.72 -1.47
CA ASN A 7 12.91 4.72 -2.42
C ASN A 7 12.30 3.51 -1.71
N GLN A 8 12.94 3.01 -0.65
CA GLN A 8 12.39 1.95 0.19
C GLN A 8 11.02 2.37 0.79
N ILE A 9 10.87 3.62 1.27
CA ILE A 9 9.57 4.14 1.74
C ILE A 9 8.55 4.20 0.60
N GLU A 10 8.96 4.65 -0.60
CA GLU A 10 8.08 4.69 -1.77
C GLU A 10 7.54 3.30 -2.14
N GLU A 11 8.39 2.27 -2.08
CA GLU A 11 8.03 0.89 -2.36
C GLU A 11 7.01 0.37 -1.35
N LEU A 12 7.29 0.50 -0.05
CA LEU A 12 6.37 0.10 1.01
C LEU A 12 5.00 0.81 0.90
N LEU A 13 5.01 2.12 0.68
CA LEU A 13 3.76 2.87 0.48
C LEU A 13 3.03 2.46 -0.80
N GLY A 14 3.75 2.04 -1.84
CA GLY A 14 3.18 1.49 -3.06
C GLY A 14 2.50 0.14 -2.85
N GLU A 15 3.17 -0.78 -2.14
CA GLU A 15 2.59 -2.08 -1.73
C GLU A 15 1.31 -1.87 -0.92
N TRP A 16 1.37 -0.98 0.08
CA TRP A 16 0.22 -0.63 0.92
C TRP A 16 -0.94 -0.02 0.12
N TYR A 17 -0.65 0.95 -0.76
CA TYR A 17 -1.69 1.59 -1.57
C TYR A 17 -2.37 0.60 -2.52
N ALA A 18 -1.60 -0.32 -3.13
CA ALA A 18 -2.13 -1.38 -3.97
C ALA A 18 -3.02 -2.35 -3.17
N TRP A 19 -2.58 -2.72 -1.96
CA TRP A 19 -3.37 -3.56 -1.05
C TRP A 19 -4.69 -2.89 -0.64
N GLN A 20 -4.67 -1.60 -0.27
CA GLN A 20 -5.87 -0.82 0.04
C GLN A 20 -6.83 -0.73 -1.15
N ALA A 21 -6.32 -0.48 -2.37
CA ALA A 21 -7.13 -0.40 -3.58
C ALA A 21 -7.82 -1.74 -3.91
N GLY A 22 -7.28 -2.86 -3.42
CA GLY A 22 -7.89 -4.20 -3.53
C GLY A 22 -8.99 -4.48 -2.51
N TYR A 23 -9.30 -3.56 -1.59
CA TYR A 23 -10.36 -3.75 -0.61
C TYR A 23 -11.72 -3.89 -1.30
N ALA A 24 -12.34 -5.07 -1.17
CA ALA A 24 -13.70 -5.34 -1.57
C ALA A 24 -14.57 -5.45 -0.30
N PRO A 25 -15.53 -4.53 -0.07
CA PRO A 25 -16.42 -4.64 1.09
C PRO A 25 -17.23 -5.93 1.00
N SER A 26 -17.44 -6.60 2.13
CA SER A 26 -18.35 -7.74 2.20
C SER A 26 -19.78 -7.24 1.97
N LEU A 27 -20.37 -7.56 0.83
CA LEU A 27 -21.72 -7.11 0.42
C LEU A 27 -22.87 -7.79 1.20
N GLY A 28 -22.61 -8.23 2.43
CA GLY A 28 -23.58 -8.90 3.30
C GLY A 28 -23.29 -10.40 3.50
N TYR A 29 -24.25 -11.08 4.12
CA TYR A 29 -24.15 -12.52 4.35
C TYR A 29 -24.46 -13.26 3.05
N GLY A 30 -23.51 -14.06 2.57
CA GLY A 30 -23.78 -15.03 1.52
C GLY A 30 -24.89 -16.00 1.96
N ARG A 31 -25.61 -16.59 1.00
CA ARG A 31 -26.67 -17.60 1.22
C ARG A 31 -26.15 -18.93 1.79
N VAL A 32 -24.95 -18.94 2.35
CA VAL A 32 -24.28 -20.12 2.89
C VAL A 32 -24.56 -20.20 4.38
N ASP A 33 -24.95 -21.39 4.84
CA ASP A 33 -25.13 -21.67 6.25
C ASP A 33 -23.87 -21.29 7.06
N PRO A 34 -23.99 -20.67 8.24
CA PRO A 34 -22.85 -20.39 9.11
C PRO A 34 -21.92 -21.58 9.36
N SER A 35 -22.44 -22.82 9.44
CA SER A 35 -21.63 -24.03 9.65
C SER A 35 -20.80 -24.44 8.44
N CYS A 36 -21.16 -23.97 7.24
CA CYS A 36 -20.49 -24.28 5.98
C CYS A 36 -19.67 -23.10 5.45
N ARG A 37 -19.57 -22.00 6.21
CA ARG A 37 -18.85 -20.79 5.81
C ARG A 37 -17.34 -21.04 5.83
N GLY A 38 -16.71 -20.95 4.66
CA GLY A 38 -15.26 -21.17 4.49
C GLY A 38 -14.90 -22.61 4.10
N PHE A 39 -15.87 -23.52 3.98
CA PHE A 39 -15.63 -24.82 3.37
C PHE A 39 -15.51 -24.66 1.85
N SER A 40 -14.38 -25.07 1.28
CA SER A 40 -14.23 -25.28 -0.16
C SER A 40 -13.72 -26.68 -0.42
N GLU A 41 -14.35 -27.41 -1.35
CA GLU A 41 -13.85 -28.73 -1.76
C GLU A 41 -12.47 -28.64 -2.42
N ASP A 42 -12.15 -27.47 -3.01
CA ASP A 42 -10.88 -27.17 -3.65
C ASP A 42 -9.70 -27.20 -2.66
N GLU A 43 -9.95 -27.08 -1.35
CA GLU A 43 -8.88 -27.15 -0.33
C GLU A 43 -8.18 -28.52 -0.30
N ARG A 44 -8.82 -29.58 -0.82
CA ARG A 44 -8.25 -30.93 -0.89
C ARG A 44 -7.24 -31.11 -2.04
N THR A 45 -7.28 -30.24 -3.04
CA THR A 45 -6.43 -30.31 -4.25
C THR A 45 -5.45 -29.16 -4.38
N ILE A 46 -5.25 -28.36 -3.32
CA ILE A 46 -4.30 -27.24 -3.33
C ILE A 46 -2.88 -27.78 -3.58
N THR A 47 -2.32 -27.36 -4.70
CA THR A 47 -0.95 -27.62 -5.12
C THR A 47 0.07 -26.93 -4.20
N ALA A 48 1.33 -27.35 -4.28
CA ALA A 48 2.40 -26.66 -3.53
C ALA A 48 2.52 -25.18 -3.94
N ASP A 49 2.26 -24.88 -5.21
CA ASP A 49 2.32 -23.53 -5.78
C ASP A 49 1.23 -22.62 -5.19
N GLU A 50 -0.02 -23.07 -5.19
CA GLU A 50 -1.14 -22.33 -4.59
C GLU A 50 -0.97 -22.13 -3.07
N ARG A 51 -0.31 -23.07 -2.36
CA ARG A 51 0.08 -22.86 -0.96
C ARG A 51 1.14 -21.77 -0.80
N SER A 52 2.11 -21.70 -1.72
CA SER A 52 3.11 -20.63 -1.72
C SER A 52 2.45 -19.28 -1.96
N GLU A 53 1.62 -19.16 -3.00
CA GLU A 53 0.90 -17.92 -3.31
C GLU A 53 0.03 -17.45 -2.13
N THR A 54 -0.69 -18.36 -1.48
CA THR A 54 -1.52 -18.02 -0.32
C THR A 54 -0.69 -17.58 0.88
N ALA A 55 0.50 -18.16 1.08
CA ALA A 55 1.45 -17.72 2.11
C ALA A 55 2.01 -16.32 1.79
N GLU A 56 2.40 -16.06 0.54
CA GLU A 56 2.88 -14.76 0.06
C GLU A 56 1.82 -13.68 0.24
N ARG A 57 0.57 -13.93 -0.18
CA ARG A 57 -0.56 -13.01 0.04
C ARG A 57 -0.75 -12.67 1.52
N LYS A 58 -0.57 -13.65 2.43
CA LYS A 58 -0.64 -13.42 3.88
C LYS A 58 0.52 -12.55 4.38
N VAL A 59 1.73 -12.73 3.84
CA VAL A 59 2.89 -11.89 4.19
C VAL A 59 2.67 -10.45 3.74
N VAL A 60 2.26 -10.24 2.49
CA VAL A 60 1.95 -8.91 1.94
C VAL A 60 0.85 -8.24 2.77
N LYS A 61 -0.23 -8.96 3.07
CA LYS A 61 -1.32 -8.46 3.92
C LYS A 61 -0.82 -7.99 5.28
N ARG A 62 -0.04 -8.82 6.00
CA ARG A 62 0.48 -8.46 7.33
C ARG A 62 1.39 -7.23 7.26
N ARG A 63 2.22 -7.12 6.23
CA ARG A 63 3.08 -5.95 6.03
C ARG A 63 2.24 -4.70 5.75
N ALA A 64 1.26 -4.78 4.86
CA ALA A 64 0.36 -3.68 4.57
C ALA A 64 -0.43 -3.22 5.80
N GLU A 65 -0.90 -4.16 6.63
CA GLU A 65 -1.55 -3.85 7.92
C GLU A 65 -0.61 -3.12 8.89
N GLN A 66 0.68 -3.48 8.96
CA GLN A 66 1.65 -2.72 9.76
C GLN A 66 1.87 -1.31 9.23
N ILE A 67 1.89 -1.13 7.91
CA ILE A 67 2.02 0.18 7.27
C ILE A 67 0.77 1.03 7.54
N GLU A 68 -0.43 0.45 7.47
CA GLU A 68 -1.70 1.13 7.79
C GLU A 68 -1.65 1.75 9.18
N ILE A 69 -1.23 0.98 10.19
CA ILE A 69 -1.12 1.48 11.58
C ILE A 69 -0.19 2.70 11.66
N CYS A 70 0.92 2.69 10.93
CA CYS A 70 1.85 3.82 10.92
C CYS A 70 1.24 5.05 10.22
N ILE A 71 0.43 4.84 9.19
CA ILE A 71 -0.25 5.91 8.46
C ILE A 71 -1.39 6.50 9.30
N ASP A 72 -2.11 5.69 10.06
CA ASP A 72 -3.16 6.14 10.98
C ASP A 72 -2.64 7.06 12.10
N GLU A 73 -1.39 6.89 12.49
CA GLU A 73 -0.71 7.78 13.45
C GLU A 73 -0.32 9.15 12.85
N LEU A 74 -0.31 9.30 11.52
CA LEU A 74 0.04 10.56 10.86
C LEU A 74 -1.05 11.62 10.97
N ALA A 75 -0.65 12.88 10.85
CA ALA A 75 -1.57 13.99 10.64
C ALA A 75 -2.42 13.77 9.37
N PHE A 76 -3.67 14.23 9.39
CA PHE A 76 -4.59 14.08 8.26
C PHE A 76 -4.00 14.60 6.93
N GLU A 77 -3.27 15.72 6.97
CA GLU A 77 -2.63 16.32 5.79
C GLU A 77 -1.59 15.40 5.16
N HIS A 78 -0.77 14.73 5.98
CA HIS A 78 0.21 13.74 5.51
C HIS A 78 -0.48 12.53 4.88
N ARG A 79 -1.53 11.99 5.53
CA ARG A 79 -2.32 10.88 4.96
C ARG A 79 -2.93 11.25 3.61
N ALA A 80 -3.55 12.42 3.52
CA ALA A 80 -4.14 12.93 2.28
C ALA A 80 -3.09 13.15 1.18
N ALA A 81 -1.89 13.62 1.53
CA ALA A 81 -0.80 13.79 0.60
C ALA A 81 -0.29 12.46 0.03
N ILE A 82 -0.11 11.44 0.87
CA ILE A 82 0.26 10.08 0.42
C ILE A 82 -0.78 9.55 -0.56
N GLN A 83 -2.06 9.53 -0.18
CA GLN A 83 -3.15 9.05 -1.04
C GLN A 83 -3.20 9.80 -2.37
N SER A 84 -3.09 11.14 -2.33
CA SER A 84 -3.12 11.98 -3.53
C SER A 84 -1.91 11.76 -4.44
N HIS A 85 -0.72 11.52 -3.86
CA HIS A 85 0.50 11.24 -4.61
C HIS A 85 0.37 9.94 -5.42
N PHE A 86 -0.02 8.85 -4.78
CA PHE A 86 -0.19 7.55 -5.46
C PHE A 86 -1.34 7.57 -6.46
N LYS A 87 -2.44 8.26 -6.14
CA LYS A 87 -3.52 8.45 -7.11
C LYS A 87 -3.06 9.24 -8.33
N GLY A 88 -2.29 10.31 -8.12
CA GLY A 88 -1.69 11.10 -9.19
C GLY A 88 -0.75 10.27 -10.06
N LYS A 89 0.12 9.45 -9.47
CA LYS A 89 1.02 8.52 -10.17
C LYS A 89 0.25 7.52 -11.04
N GLN A 90 -0.81 6.91 -10.50
CA GLN A 90 -1.70 6.00 -11.25
C GLN A 90 -2.36 6.71 -12.43
N VAL A 91 -2.95 7.89 -12.19
CA VAL A 91 -3.62 8.69 -13.24
C VAL A 91 -2.65 9.12 -14.33
N ASN A 92 -1.43 9.52 -13.97
CA ASN A 92 -0.40 9.90 -14.93
C ASN A 92 0.05 8.71 -15.79
N SER A 93 0.13 7.49 -15.22
CA SER A 93 0.39 6.27 -16.00
C SER A 93 -0.71 6.02 -17.04
N LEU A 94 -1.98 6.06 -16.61
CA LEU A 94 -3.13 5.85 -17.49
C LEU A 94 -3.20 6.90 -18.61
N ASN A 95 -2.98 8.17 -18.29
CA ASN A 95 -2.89 9.24 -19.28
C ASN A 95 -1.77 8.96 -20.31
N ARG A 96 -0.59 8.51 -19.85
CA ARG A 96 0.53 8.18 -20.73
C ARG A 96 0.22 7.00 -21.64
N GLU A 97 -0.39 5.94 -21.11
CA GLU A 97 -0.81 4.74 -21.86
C GLU A 97 -1.88 5.08 -22.92
N CYS A 98 -2.81 5.98 -22.58
CA CYS A 98 -3.85 6.45 -23.50
C CYS A 98 -3.40 7.61 -24.41
N HIS A 99 -2.15 8.08 -24.31
CA HIS A 99 -1.65 9.27 -24.99
C HIS A 99 -2.56 10.51 -24.81
N ALA A 100 -3.15 10.66 -23.63
CA ALA A 100 -4.15 11.67 -23.33
C ALA A 100 -3.83 12.43 -22.02
N SER A 101 -4.56 13.52 -21.76
CA SER A 101 -4.41 14.33 -20.52
C SER A 101 -5.76 14.60 -19.85
N VAL A 102 -6.69 13.64 -19.98
CA VAL A 102 -8.09 13.79 -19.59
C VAL A 102 -8.24 13.88 -18.08
N TRP A 103 -7.56 13.00 -17.34
CA TRP A 103 -7.68 12.93 -15.90
C TRP A 103 -6.63 13.84 -15.26
N ARG A 104 -7.07 14.98 -14.74
CA ARG A 104 -6.22 15.93 -13.99
C ARG A 104 -7.01 16.59 -12.87
N ASN A 105 -6.34 16.91 -11.77
CA ASN A 105 -6.92 17.71 -10.71
C ASN A 105 -6.47 19.18 -10.86
N PRO A 106 -7.34 20.10 -11.30
CA PRO A 106 -6.97 21.50 -11.46
C PRO A 106 -6.94 22.28 -10.14
N ARG A 107 -7.49 21.72 -9.05
CA ARG A 107 -7.68 22.45 -7.79
C ARG A 107 -6.43 22.47 -6.90
N ILE A 108 -5.56 21.48 -7.05
CA ILE A 108 -4.37 21.34 -6.21
C ILE A 108 -3.18 21.04 -7.11
N ALA A 109 -2.14 21.86 -6.99
CA ALA A 109 -0.90 21.67 -7.72
C ALA A 109 -0.16 20.42 -7.22
N PHE A 110 0.33 19.59 -8.13
CA PHE A 110 1.08 18.37 -7.79
C PHE A 110 2.34 18.69 -6.96
N SER A 111 3.01 19.81 -7.24
CA SER A 111 4.19 20.25 -6.47
C SER A 111 3.87 20.48 -4.99
N GLN A 112 2.72 21.08 -4.68
CA GLN A 112 2.30 21.32 -3.30
C GLN A 112 2.03 20.00 -2.56
N ILE A 113 1.33 19.07 -3.20
CA ILE A 113 1.11 17.71 -2.67
C ILE A 113 2.44 17.02 -2.45
N HIS A 114 3.37 17.14 -3.41
CA HIS A 114 4.67 16.49 -3.34
C HIS A 114 5.52 17.03 -2.17
N CYS A 115 5.47 18.33 -1.87
CA CYS A 115 6.15 18.89 -0.70
C CYS A 115 5.65 18.26 0.62
N VAL A 116 4.32 18.16 0.79
CA VAL A 116 3.71 17.55 1.98
C VAL A 116 3.99 16.04 2.03
N TYR A 117 4.02 15.37 0.88
CA TYR A 117 4.38 13.96 0.76
C TYR A 117 5.83 13.69 1.20
N GLN A 118 6.77 14.55 0.80
CA GLN A 118 8.17 14.43 1.24
C GLN A 118 8.30 14.63 2.76
N ASP A 119 7.48 15.51 3.34
CA ASP A 119 7.42 15.68 4.80
C ASP A 119 6.81 14.46 5.52
N ALA A 120 5.77 13.87 4.93
CA ALA A 120 5.19 12.61 5.41
C ALA A 120 6.23 11.47 5.41
N LYS A 121 7.06 11.35 4.36
CA LYS A 121 8.16 10.36 4.33
C LYS A 121 9.15 10.56 5.48
N ARG A 122 9.54 11.81 5.77
CA ARG A 122 10.45 12.12 6.88
C ARG A 122 9.84 11.74 8.24
N THR A 123 8.53 11.92 8.37
CA THR A 123 7.78 11.55 9.59
C THR A 123 7.68 10.03 9.74
N LEU A 124 7.48 9.29 8.64
CA LEU A 124 7.38 7.83 8.64
C LEU A 124 8.71 7.11 8.85
N LEU A 125 9.81 7.66 8.35
CA LEU A 125 11.14 7.04 8.41
C LEU A 125 11.51 6.47 9.81
N PRO A 126 11.47 7.24 10.92
CA PRO A 126 11.80 6.71 12.24
C PRO A 126 10.79 5.67 12.75
N VAL A 127 9.54 5.70 12.28
CA VAL A 127 8.52 4.69 12.65
C VAL A 127 8.80 3.37 11.92
N PHE A 128 9.10 3.43 10.63
CA PHE A 128 9.39 2.26 9.81
C PHE A 128 10.66 1.54 10.25
N LEU A 129 11.71 2.28 10.61
CA LEU A 129 12.93 1.72 11.18
C LEU A 129 12.67 1.03 12.53
N ARG A 130 11.92 1.67 13.45
CA ARG A 130 11.61 1.09 14.76
C ARG A 130 10.76 -0.19 14.66
N ARG A 131 9.90 -0.29 13.65
CA ARG A 131 9.05 -1.46 13.39
C ARG A 131 9.73 -2.53 12.53
N GLY A 132 10.97 -2.31 12.09
CA GLY A 132 11.71 -3.26 11.25
C GLY A 132 11.12 -3.43 9.85
N LEU A 133 10.40 -2.43 9.34
CA LEU A 133 9.84 -2.44 7.98
C LEU A 133 10.90 -2.13 6.91
N MET A 134 12.01 -1.52 7.32
CA MET A 134 13.13 -1.14 6.46
C MET A 134 14.44 -1.57 7.11
N ALA A 135 15.43 -1.93 6.30
CA ALA A 135 16.80 -2.09 6.76
C ALA A 135 17.49 -0.72 6.74
N ARG A 136 18.33 -0.45 7.74
CA ARG A 136 19.22 0.71 7.72
C ARG A 136 20.50 0.27 6.99
N ASP A 137 20.94 1.03 6.00
CA ASP A 137 22.17 0.73 5.24
C ASP A 137 23.46 0.76 6.09
N ASP A 138 23.37 1.06 7.39
CA ASP A 138 24.49 1.12 8.33
C ASP A 138 24.60 -0.13 9.22
N ILE A 139 24.77 -1.31 8.63
CA ILE A 139 25.34 -2.46 9.34
C ILE A 139 26.51 -3.04 8.53
N TYR A 140 27.62 -2.31 8.53
CA TYR A 140 28.94 -2.93 8.50
C TYR A 140 29.36 -3.15 9.96
N VAL A 141 29.25 -4.39 10.44
CA VAL A 141 30.03 -4.94 11.55
C VAL A 141 30.65 -6.24 11.07
#